data_AF-A0A7J8T3S8-F1
#
_entry.id   AF-A0A7J8T3S8-F1
#
_cell.length_a   1.000
_cell.length_b   1.000
_cell.length_c   1.000
_cell.angle_alpha   90.00
_cell.angle_beta   90.00
_cell.angle_gamma   90.00
#
_symmetry.space_group_name_H-M   'P 1'
#
loop_
_entity.id
_entity.type
_entity.pdbx_description
1 polymer ?
#
loop_
_entity_poly.entity_id
_entity_poly.type
_entity_poly.pdbx_seq_one_letter_code
_entity_poly.pdbx_strand_id
1 'polypeptide(L)'
;MELMKALTEELPVESVYLGCRAVSIVLDPLTSNPLLQLHDGTLIKAKIVIGCDGVNSIISKFVGVNSPKLFSRCATRGFTYYEVAHSFGDKFRFYSSNDVTLGQLPVTDKLVYWFLTRVLTSQDLSDAKKDPTYITKASLEAIKGFPEEIVELVKNTEPKALYLTELRYRAPWDLVRAKFRKGTVVVAGDAMHAMCPFISQGGGASLEDAVVLARCLSEKLKQATEGGGNRLVEEALDEYVRERRMRVFWLSLQTYFMGLAQDNTSKVKKALGIAGLILVFGDQRSHTDYDCGRL
;
A
#
# COMPACT_ATOMS: atom_id res chain seq x y z
N MET A 1 -4.40 -5.46 13.40
CA MET A 1 -5.41 -6.52 13.15
C MET A 1 -6.82 -6.06 13.47
N GLU A 2 -6.99 -5.12 14.41
CA GLU A 2 -8.31 -4.64 14.84
C GLU A 2 -9.11 -3.90 13.75
N LEU A 3 -8.48 -3.05 12.92
CA LEU A 3 -9.20 -2.38 11.83
C LEU A 3 -9.85 -3.35 10.85
N MET A 4 -9.10 -4.37 10.39
CA MET A 4 -9.64 -5.37 9.46
C MET A 4 -10.76 -6.19 10.10
N LYS A 5 -10.63 -6.51 11.39
CA LYS A 5 -11.67 -7.19 12.16
C LYS A 5 -12.95 -6.34 12.22
N ALA A 6 -12.83 -5.08 12.64
CA ALA A 6 -13.95 -4.14 12.71
C ALA A 6 -14.65 -3.99 11.35
N LEU A 7 -13.89 -3.80 10.26
CA LEU A 7 -14.48 -3.70 8.92
C LEU A 7 -15.17 -4.99 8.45
N THR A 8 -14.67 -6.16 8.87
CA THR A 8 -15.25 -7.46 8.48
C THR A 8 -16.52 -7.77 9.28
N GLU A 9 -16.56 -7.36 10.55
CA GLU A 9 -17.73 -7.55 11.43
C GLU A 9 -18.96 -6.75 10.97
N GLU A 10 -18.76 -5.67 10.21
CA GLU A 10 -19.84 -4.89 9.59
C GLU A 10 -20.39 -5.51 8.29
N LEU A 11 -19.79 -6.60 7.79
CA LEU A 11 -20.24 -7.26 6.57
C LEU A 11 -21.21 -8.41 6.87
N PRO A 12 -22.18 -8.70 5.98
CA PRO A 12 -22.97 -9.92 6.06
C PRO A 12 -22.07 -11.16 6.15
N VAL A 13 -22.49 -12.16 6.94
CA VAL A 13 -21.71 -13.38 7.25
C VAL A 13 -21.18 -14.10 6.00
N GLU A 14 -21.90 -14.02 4.89
CA GLU A 14 -21.56 -14.69 3.63
C GLU A 14 -20.67 -13.83 2.69
N SER A 15 -20.12 -12.72 3.17
CA SER A 15 -19.34 -11.80 2.31
C SER A 15 -17.86 -12.17 2.19
N VAL A 16 -17.31 -12.91 3.16
CA VAL A 16 -15.87 -13.20 3.23
C VAL A 16 -15.62 -14.70 3.24
N TYR A 17 -14.91 -15.18 2.21
CA TYR A 17 -14.47 -16.56 2.08
C TYR A 17 -12.94 -16.63 2.20
N LEU A 18 -12.46 -17.37 3.21
CA LEU A 18 -11.03 -17.58 3.43
C LEU A 18 -10.53 -18.84 2.71
N GLY A 19 -9.22 -18.92 2.47
CA GLY A 19 -8.61 -20.01 1.70
C GLY A 19 -8.82 -19.91 0.18
N CYS A 20 -9.56 -18.92 -0.29
CA CYS A 20 -9.90 -18.74 -1.71
C CYS A 20 -8.85 -17.91 -2.47
N ARG A 21 -7.63 -18.45 -2.67
CA ARG A 21 -6.61 -17.74 -3.47
C ARG A 21 -6.92 -17.83 -4.96
N ALA A 22 -7.22 -16.70 -5.59
CA ALA A 22 -7.31 -16.60 -7.05
C ALA A 22 -5.92 -16.76 -7.69
N VAL A 23 -5.83 -17.54 -8.77
CA VAL A 23 -4.59 -17.84 -9.49
C VAL A 23 -4.64 -17.42 -10.96
N SER A 24 -5.83 -17.32 -11.55
CA SER A 24 -6.00 -16.82 -12.91
C SER A 24 -7.37 -16.16 -13.10
N ILE A 25 -7.48 -15.35 -14.15
CA ILE A 25 -8.73 -14.72 -14.58
C ILE A 25 -8.75 -14.64 -16.11
N VAL A 26 -9.90 -14.94 -16.70
CA VAL A 26 -10.18 -14.76 -18.13
C VAL A 26 -11.56 -14.12 -18.32
N LEU A 27 -11.85 -13.61 -19.51
CA LEU A 27 -13.23 -13.26 -19.88
C LEU A 27 -13.85 -14.44 -20.60
N ASP A 28 -15.06 -14.79 -20.20
CA ASP A 28 -15.91 -15.75 -20.91
C ASP A 28 -16.16 -15.23 -22.35
N PRO A 29 -15.87 -16.01 -23.40
CA PRO A 29 -15.96 -15.53 -24.79
C PRO A 29 -17.38 -15.25 -25.27
N LEU A 30 -18.40 -15.81 -24.61
CA LEU A 30 -19.81 -15.63 -24.97
C LEU A 30 -20.45 -14.48 -24.20
N THR A 31 -20.12 -14.36 -22.91
CA THR A 31 -20.78 -13.40 -22.02
C THR A 31 -19.92 -12.18 -21.69
N SER A 32 -18.62 -12.21 -22.01
CA SER A 32 -17.61 -11.24 -21.60
C SER A 32 -17.47 -11.07 -20.07
N ASN A 33 -18.12 -11.94 -19.30
CA ASN A 33 -18.06 -11.92 -17.84
C ASN A 33 -16.75 -12.53 -17.35
N PRO A 34 -16.16 -12.00 -16.27
CA PRO A 34 -14.95 -12.57 -15.69
C PRO A 34 -15.19 -13.97 -15.09
N LEU A 35 -14.25 -14.87 -15.40
CA LEU A 35 -14.11 -16.20 -14.82
C LEU A 35 -12.80 -16.24 -14.02
N LEU A 36 -12.92 -16.30 -12.70
CA LEU A 36 -11.80 -16.44 -11.77
C LEU A 36 -11.55 -17.91 -11.49
N GLN A 37 -10.29 -18.33 -11.59
CA GLN A 37 -9.86 -19.65 -11.13
C GLN A 37 -9.17 -19.52 -9.77
N LEU A 38 -9.63 -20.33 -8.82
CA LEU A 38 -9.00 -20.48 -7.52
C LEU A 38 -7.91 -21.57 -7.56
N HIS A 39 -7.02 -21.54 -6.58
CA HIS A 39 -5.89 -22.46 -6.49
C HIS A 39 -6.27 -23.95 -6.33
N ASP A 40 -7.50 -24.23 -5.87
CA ASP A 40 -8.08 -25.57 -5.73
C ASP A 40 -8.76 -26.05 -7.04
N GLY A 41 -8.75 -25.22 -8.08
CA GLY A 41 -9.40 -25.49 -9.37
C GLY A 41 -10.82 -24.96 -9.50
N THR A 42 -11.43 -24.46 -8.40
CA THR A 42 -12.78 -23.90 -8.41
C THR A 42 -12.87 -22.69 -9.35
N LEU A 43 -13.94 -22.63 -10.15
CA LEU A 43 -14.22 -21.51 -11.05
C LEU A 43 -15.35 -20.65 -10.50
N ILE A 44 -15.09 -19.35 -10.37
CA ILE A 44 -16.08 -18.34 -9.97
C ILE A 44 -16.42 -17.48 -11.19
N LYS A 45 -17.66 -17.56 -11.64
CA LYS A 45 -18.21 -16.64 -12.64
C LYS A 45 -18.79 -15.42 -11.94
N ALA A 46 -18.25 -14.25 -12.24
CA ALA A 46 -18.68 -12.99 -11.65
C ALA A 46 -19.18 -12.02 -12.74
N LYS A 47 -20.08 -11.11 -12.37
CA LYS A 47 -20.46 -10.00 -13.26
C LYS A 47 -19.41 -8.89 -13.25
N ILE A 48 -18.79 -8.66 -12.09
CA ILE A 48 -17.81 -7.62 -11.82
C ILE A 48 -16.69 -8.23 -10.99
N VAL A 49 -15.44 -7.87 -11.27
CA VAL A 49 -14.29 -8.22 -10.43
C VAL A 49 -13.51 -6.96 -10.08
N ILE A 50 -13.24 -6.77 -8.79
CA ILE A 50 -12.40 -5.69 -8.27
C ILE A 50 -11.16 -6.35 -7.67
N GLY A 51 -10.02 -6.13 -8.31
CA GLY A 51 -8.72 -6.64 -7.85
C GLY A 51 -8.18 -5.80 -6.71
N CYS A 52 -8.32 -6.30 -5.49
CA CYS A 52 -7.72 -5.76 -4.25
C CYS A 52 -6.61 -6.68 -3.71
N ASP A 53 -5.99 -7.47 -4.58
CA ASP A 53 -5.02 -8.54 -4.28
C ASP A 53 -3.57 -8.04 -4.11
N GLY A 54 -3.41 -6.75 -3.80
CA GLY A 54 -2.15 -6.16 -3.34
C GLY A 54 -1.06 -5.99 -4.41
N VAL A 55 0.16 -5.75 -3.94
CA VAL A 55 1.31 -5.39 -4.80
C VAL A 55 1.65 -6.44 -5.86
N ASN A 56 1.38 -7.72 -5.61
CA ASN A 56 1.65 -8.84 -6.52
C ASN A 56 0.41 -9.28 -7.33
N SER A 57 -0.55 -8.36 -7.51
CA SER A 57 -1.86 -8.64 -8.06
C SER A 57 -1.85 -9.33 -9.43
N ILE A 58 -2.57 -10.46 -9.53
CA ILE A 58 -2.84 -11.15 -10.79
C ILE A 58 -3.87 -10.39 -11.64
N ILE A 59 -4.78 -9.67 -10.98
CA ILE A 59 -5.82 -8.88 -11.65
C ILE A 59 -5.19 -7.67 -12.34
N SER A 60 -4.25 -7.01 -11.68
CA SER A 60 -3.41 -5.92 -12.20
C SER A 60 -2.67 -6.35 -13.46
N LYS A 61 -2.07 -7.55 -13.45
CA LYS A 61 -1.44 -8.14 -14.64
C LYS A 61 -2.45 -8.37 -15.77
N PHE A 62 -3.63 -8.91 -15.46
CA PHE A 62 -4.67 -9.18 -16.43
C PHE A 62 -5.22 -7.91 -17.12
N VAL A 63 -5.41 -6.83 -16.36
CA VAL A 63 -5.86 -5.53 -16.91
C VAL A 63 -4.73 -4.71 -17.55
N GLY A 64 -3.49 -5.24 -17.55
CA GLY A 64 -2.35 -4.66 -18.27
C GLY A 64 -1.62 -3.53 -17.52
N VAL A 65 -1.57 -3.59 -16.19
CA VAL A 65 -0.76 -2.66 -15.39
C VAL A 65 0.66 -3.23 -15.25
N ASN A 66 1.67 -2.40 -15.52
CA ASN A 66 3.08 -2.76 -15.39
C ASN A 66 3.43 -3.22 -13.97
N SER A 67 4.17 -4.31 -13.84
CA SER A 67 4.65 -4.83 -12.55
C SER A 67 5.33 -3.75 -11.69
N PRO A 68 5.14 -3.77 -10.36
CA PRO A 68 5.80 -2.82 -9.48
C PRO A 68 7.32 -3.00 -9.51
N LYS A 69 8.03 -1.89 -9.36
CA LYS A 69 9.49 -1.82 -9.32
C LYS A 69 9.98 -1.94 -7.88
N LEU A 70 11.15 -2.54 -7.73
CA LEU A 70 11.86 -2.59 -6.46
C LEU A 70 12.48 -1.20 -6.19
N PHE A 71 12.26 -0.68 -4.98
CA PHE A 71 12.92 0.52 -4.51
C PHE A 71 14.26 0.16 -3.87
N SER A 72 15.24 1.08 -3.86
CA SER A 72 16.58 0.84 -3.31
C SER A 72 16.62 0.72 -1.78
N ARG A 73 15.47 0.78 -1.11
CA ARG A 73 15.33 0.80 0.35
C ARG A 73 14.38 -0.29 0.81
N CYS A 74 14.61 -0.78 2.02
CA CYS A 74 13.70 -1.65 2.75
C CYS A 74 13.15 -0.93 3.98
N ALA A 75 12.08 -1.49 4.55
CA ALA A 75 11.53 -1.06 5.82
C ALA A 75 11.45 -2.23 6.79
N THR A 76 12.05 -2.07 7.97
CA THR A 76 11.75 -2.90 9.13
C THR A 76 10.66 -2.22 9.95
N ARG A 77 9.71 -2.97 10.46
CA ARG A 77 8.65 -2.50 11.35
C ARG A 77 8.59 -3.39 12.58
N GLY A 78 8.34 -2.78 13.73
CA GLY A 78 8.30 -3.46 15.00
C GLY A 78 7.24 -2.87 15.94
N PHE A 79 6.80 -3.70 16.87
CA PHE A 79 6.03 -3.28 18.04
C PHE A 79 6.75 -3.71 19.31
N THR A 80 7.06 -2.76 20.17
CA THR A 80 7.69 -3.01 21.47
C THR A 80 6.65 -2.85 22.56
N TYR A 81 6.42 -3.91 23.33
CA TYR A 81 5.54 -3.91 24.49
C TYR A 81 6.36 -3.69 25.77
N TYR A 82 5.79 -2.93 26.70
CA TYR A 82 6.37 -2.66 28.00
C TYR A 82 5.41 -3.16 29.11
N GLU A 83 5.94 -3.83 30.13
CA GLU A 83 5.12 -4.31 31.25
C GLU A 83 4.53 -3.14 32.07
N VAL A 84 5.29 -2.06 32.18
CA VAL A 84 4.92 -0.77 32.78
C VAL A 84 4.86 0.33 31.72
N ALA A 85 4.31 1.49 32.06
CA ALA A 85 4.21 2.60 31.11
C ALA A 85 5.61 3.04 30.62
N HIS A 86 5.74 3.25 29.31
CA HIS A 86 6.98 3.73 28.70
C HIS A 86 7.19 5.25 28.90
N SER A 87 8.42 5.72 28.77
CA SER A 87 8.78 7.14 28.95
C SER A 87 8.70 8.00 27.67
N PHE A 88 8.25 7.47 26.53
CA PHE A 88 8.26 8.19 25.26
C PHE A 88 7.19 9.28 25.11
N GLY A 89 6.24 9.40 26.04
CA GLY A 89 5.12 10.33 25.93
C GLY A 89 4.15 9.93 24.80
N ASP A 90 3.50 10.91 24.17
CA ASP A 90 2.43 10.72 23.17
C ASP A 90 2.78 11.22 21.76
N LYS A 91 4.01 11.70 21.56
CA LYS A 91 4.42 12.35 20.30
C LYS A 91 5.05 11.36 19.33
N PHE A 92 4.71 11.51 18.05
CA PHE A 92 5.50 10.94 16.98
C PHE A 92 6.90 11.56 16.96
N ARG A 93 7.93 10.72 16.94
CA ARG A 93 9.33 11.15 16.82
C ARG A 93 9.96 10.56 15.58
N PHE A 94 10.78 11.37 14.94
CA PHE A 94 11.46 11.03 13.71
C PHE A 94 12.94 11.29 13.86
N TYR A 95 13.74 10.28 13.59
CA TYR A 95 15.18 10.28 13.70
C TYR A 95 15.75 9.99 12.31
N SER A 96 16.73 10.78 11.90
CA SER A 96 17.42 10.57 10.64
C SER A 96 18.91 10.74 10.87
N SER A 97 19.67 9.74 10.45
CA SER A 97 21.13 9.77 10.47
C SER A 97 21.65 8.93 9.31
N ASN A 98 22.56 9.48 8.51
CA ASN A 98 23.03 8.87 7.27
C ASN A 98 21.85 8.42 6.38
N ASP A 99 21.97 7.25 5.74
CA ASP A 99 20.94 6.58 4.93
C ASP A 99 19.86 5.87 5.74
N VAL A 100 19.70 6.22 7.01
CA VAL A 100 18.80 5.54 7.93
C VAL A 100 17.78 6.52 8.47
N THR A 101 16.53 6.10 8.47
CA THR A 101 15.40 6.87 8.98
C THR A 101 14.59 5.98 9.90
N LEU A 102 14.35 6.45 11.12
CA LEU A 102 13.54 5.75 12.11
C LEU A 102 12.39 6.65 12.55
N GLY A 103 11.18 6.11 12.51
CA GLY A 103 10.01 6.72 13.13
C GLY A 103 9.58 5.93 14.36
N GLN A 104 9.20 6.63 15.41
CA GLN A 104 8.66 6.09 16.65
C GLN A 104 7.30 6.71 16.90
N LEU A 105 6.30 5.86 17.17
CA LEU A 105 4.94 6.26 17.48
C LEU A 105 4.44 5.48 18.71
N PRO A 106 4.32 6.14 19.87
CA PRO A 106 3.53 5.62 20.98
C PRO A 106 2.10 5.34 20.54
N VAL A 107 1.62 4.10 20.74
CA VAL A 107 0.26 3.67 20.39
C VAL A 107 -0.63 3.66 21.63
N THR A 108 -0.10 3.17 22.75
CA THR A 108 -0.68 3.21 24.09
C THR A 108 0.45 3.42 25.09
N ASP A 109 0.16 3.66 26.36
CA ASP A 109 1.18 3.79 27.42
C ASP A 109 2.16 2.60 27.50
N LYS A 110 1.78 1.42 26.98
CA LYS A 110 2.57 0.19 27.03
C LYS A 110 3.01 -0.34 25.66
N LEU A 111 2.63 0.32 24.57
CA LEU A 111 2.88 -0.20 23.21
C LEU A 111 3.43 0.90 22.32
N VAL A 112 4.61 0.66 21.75
CA VAL A 112 5.27 1.57 20.82
C VAL A 112 5.42 0.90 19.48
N TYR A 113 4.88 1.54 18.44
CA TYR A 113 5.17 1.20 17.05
C TYR A 113 6.43 1.92 16.60
N TRP A 114 7.29 1.23 15.86
CA TRP A 114 8.40 1.87 15.18
C TRP A 114 8.62 1.31 13.79
N PHE A 115 9.21 2.14 12.94
CA PHE A 115 9.69 1.71 11.63
C PHE A 115 11.11 2.22 11.41
N LEU A 116 11.86 1.48 10.62
CA LEU A 116 13.23 1.78 10.22
C LEU A 116 13.33 1.60 8.72
N THR A 117 13.69 2.64 7.97
CA THR A 117 14.06 2.51 6.57
C THR A 117 15.56 2.65 6.38
N ARG A 118 16.13 1.78 5.56
CA ARG A 118 17.55 1.78 5.21
C ARG A 118 17.76 1.27 3.79
N VAL A 119 18.99 1.37 3.28
CA VAL A 119 19.37 0.78 1.99
C VAL A 119 19.11 -0.73 2.01
N LEU A 120 18.52 -1.21 0.92
CA LEU A 120 18.27 -2.62 0.68
C LEU A 120 19.59 -3.33 0.32
N THR A 121 19.86 -4.45 0.96
CA THR A 121 21.03 -5.29 0.70
C THR A 121 20.64 -6.58 -0.03
N SER A 122 21.62 -7.28 -0.61
CA SER A 122 21.37 -8.59 -1.24
C SER A 122 20.85 -9.63 -0.24
N GLN A 123 21.28 -9.56 1.03
CA GLN A 123 20.84 -10.50 2.05
C GLN A 123 19.37 -10.26 2.45
N ASP A 124 18.89 -9.02 2.39
CA ASP A 124 17.47 -8.70 2.61
C ASP A 124 16.56 -9.31 1.52
N LEU A 125 17.09 -9.62 0.35
CA LEU A 125 16.36 -10.27 -0.75
C LEU A 125 16.30 -11.79 -0.61
N SER A 126 17.06 -12.37 0.31
CA SER A 126 17.05 -13.80 0.60
C SER A 126 15.97 -14.18 1.63
N ASP A 127 15.87 -15.46 1.98
CA ASP A 127 14.99 -15.91 3.05
C ASP A 127 15.38 -15.37 4.44
N ALA A 128 16.56 -14.75 4.59
CA ALA A 128 16.97 -14.09 5.83
C ALA A 128 15.95 -13.03 6.30
N LYS A 129 15.20 -12.39 5.39
CA LYS A 129 14.14 -11.44 5.77
C LYS A 129 12.97 -12.04 6.57
N LYS A 130 12.91 -13.37 6.67
CA LYS A 130 11.92 -14.10 7.48
C LYS A 130 12.49 -14.50 8.85
N ASP A 131 13.80 -14.37 9.07
CA ASP A 131 14.46 -14.69 10.33
C ASP A 131 14.49 -13.44 11.25
N PRO A 132 13.75 -13.44 12.37
CA PRO A 132 13.75 -12.33 13.31
C PRO A 132 15.12 -11.99 13.88
N THR A 133 16.02 -12.97 13.98
CA THR A 133 17.39 -12.77 14.49
C THR A 133 18.18 -11.90 13.51
N TYR A 134 18.11 -12.23 12.23
CA TYR A 134 18.67 -11.40 11.16
C TYR A 134 18.06 -10.00 11.16
N ILE A 135 16.73 -9.89 11.20
CA ILE A 135 16.03 -8.59 11.18
C ILE A 135 16.50 -7.71 12.35
N THR A 136 16.58 -8.27 13.55
CA THR A 136 17.04 -7.57 14.76
C THR A 136 18.48 -7.10 14.59
N LYS A 137 19.39 -8.01 14.21
CA LYS A 137 20.81 -7.68 14.02
C LYS A 137 21.01 -6.59 12.97
N ALA A 138 20.35 -6.71 11.81
CA ALA A 138 20.45 -5.74 10.74
C ALA A 138 19.83 -4.38 11.12
N SER A 139 18.80 -4.37 11.96
CA SER A 139 18.19 -3.15 12.48
C SER A 139 19.10 -2.44 13.48
N LEU A 140 19.65 -3.18 14.45
CA LEU A 140 20.58 -2.66 15.45
C LEU A 140 21.86 -2.11 14.81
N GLU A 141 22.39 -2.80 13.78
CA GLU A 141 23.54 -2.32 13.02
C GLU A 141 23.25 -0.98 12.33
N ALA A 142 22.06 -0.85 11.73
CA ALA A 142 21.68 0.37 11.01
C ALA A 142 21.45 1.58 11.92
N ILE A 143 21.07 1.36 13.18
CA ILE A 143 20.82 2.44 14.14
C ILE A 143 22.02 2.72 15.06
N LYS A 144 23.21 2.22 14.74
CA LYS A 144 24.43 2.58 15.49
C LYS A 144 24.59 4.10 15.54
N GLY A 145 24.74 4.63 16.76
CA GLY A 145 24.85 6.07 17.01
C GLY A 145 23.52 6.81 17.19
N PHE A 146 22.37 6.12 17.10
CA PHE A 146 21.10 6.66 17.57
C PHE A 146 21.07 6.66 19.11
N PRO A 147 20.16 7.45 19.74
CA PRO A 147 20.01 7.45 21.19
C PRO A 147 19.78 6.05 21.78
N GLU A 148 20.34 5.77 22.95
CA GLU A 148 20.29 4.44 23.59
C GLU A 148 18.84 3.94 23.77
N GLU A 149 17.91 4.84 24.11
CA GLU A 149 16.48 4.53 24.23
C GLU A 149 15.85 3.94 22.95
N ILE A 150 16.37 4.32 21.77
CA ILE A 150 15.93 3.79 20.47
C ILE A 150 16.58 2.43 20.19
N VAL A 151 17.83 2.24 20.62
CA VAL A 151 18.51 0.95 20.54
C VAL A 151 17.80 -0.08 21.42
N GLU A 152 17.45 0.30 22.65
CA GLU A 152 16.67 -0.52 23.57
C GLU A 152 15.27 -0.82 23.04
N LEU A 153 14.59 0.16 22.44
CA LEU A 153 13.28 -0.04 21.80
C LEU A 153 13.34 -1.17 20.75
N VAL A 154 14.32 -1.12 19.84
CA VAL A 154 14.49 -2.15 18.81
C VAL A 154 14.89 -3.49 19.43
N LYS A 155 15.81 -3.49 20.40
CA LYS A 155 16.30 -4.70 21.08
C LYS A 155 15.20 -5.43 21.87
N ASN A 156 14.28 -4.70 22.50
CA ASN A 156 13.19 -5.26 23.30
C ASN A 156 11.97 -5.65 22.45
N THR A 157 12.03 -5.45 21.13
CA THR A 157 10.94 -5.85 20.23
C THR A 157 10.84 -7.37 20.16
N GLU A 158 9.64 -7.92 20.36
CA GLU A 158 9.44 -9.36 20.26
C GLU A 158 9.72 -9.86 18.84
N PRO A 159 10.39 -11.02 18.66
CA PRO A 159 10.69 -11.59 17.34
C PRO A 159 9.49 -11.70 16.40
N LYS A 160 8.33 -12.09 16.93
CA LYS A 160 7.08 -12.25 16.14
C LYS A 160 6.46 -10.92 15.69
N ALA A 161 6.87 -9.80 16.29
CA ALA A 161 6.39 -8.47 15.96
C ALA A 161 7.30 -7.73 14.96
N LEU A 162 8.38 -8.37 14.51
CA LEU A 162 9.34 -7.81 13.55
C LEU A 162 9.02 -8.24 12.12
N TYR A 163 8.96 -7.25 11.22
CA TYR A 163 8.72 -7.48 9.80
C TYR A 163 9.69 -6.65 8.97
N LEU A 164 10.49 -7.33 8.15
CA LEU A 164 11.29 -6.70 7.11
C LEU A 164 10.59 -6.81 5.77
N THR A 165 10.40 -5.68 5.10
CA THR A 165 9.74 -5.61 3.80
C THR A 165 10.59 -4.83 2.81
N GLU A 166 10.83 -5.44 1.64
CA GLU A 166 11.35 -4.72 0.48
C GLU A 166 10.30 -3.75 -0.05
N LEU A 167 10.69 -2.48 -0.24
CA LEU A 167 9.75 -1.48 -0.71
C LEU A 167 9.58 -1.62 -2.22
N ARG A 168 8.32 -1.69 -2.66
CA ARG A 168 7.95 -1.74 -4.07
C ARG A 168 7.02 -0.59 -4.39
N TYR A 169 7.07 -0.12 -5.63
CA TYR A 169 6.22 0.98 -6.09
C TYR A 169 5.88 0.84 -7.57
N ARG A 170 4.73 1.35 -7.98
CA ARG A 170 4.42 1.59 -9.40
C ARG A 170 4.83 3.02 -9.73
N ALA A 171 5.67 3.18 -10.74
CA ALA A 171 6.21 4.49 -11.05
C ALA A 171 5.10 5.44 -11.51
N PRO A 172 5.15 6.74 -11.15
CA PRO A 172 4.07 7.68 -11.46
C PRO A 172 3.67 7.70 -12.95
N TRP A 173 4.66 7.63 -13.85
CA TRP A 173 4.43 7.61 -15.30
C TRP A 173 3.79 6.31 -15.83
N ASP A 174 3.91 5.21 -15.10
CA ASP A 174 3.19 3.96 -15.39
C ASP A 174 1.71 4.12 -15.01
N LEU A 175 1.41 4.84 -13.93
CA LEU A 175 0.04 5.09 -13.48
C LEU A 175 -0.76 5.96 -14.46
N VAL A 176 -0.13 6.95 -15.08
CA VAL A 176 -0.81 7.81 -16.08
C VAL A 176 -1.23 7.02 -17.31
N ARG A 177 -0.46 5.99 -17.72
CA ARG A 177 -0.68 5.23 -18.96
C ARG A 177 -1.43 3.91 -18.76
N ALA A 178 -1.48 3.38 -17.54
CA ALA A 178 -2.11 2.10 -17.26
C ALA A 178 -3.63 2.14 -17.49
N LYS A 179 -4.21 1.05 -17.99
CA LYS A 179 -5.66 0.98 -18.23
C LYS A 179 -6.46 0.84 -16.94
N PHE A 180 -5.94 0.12 -15.94
CA PHE A 180 -6.58 -0.21 -14.66
C PHE A 180 -7.92 -0.97 -14.74
N ARG A 181 -8.52 -1.07 -15.93
CA ARG A 181 -9.75 -1.81 -16.21
C ARG A 181 -9.64 -2.59 -17.52
N LYS A 182 -10.33 -3.72 -17.59
CA LYS A 182 -10.61 -4.48 -18.82
C LYS A 182 -11.99 -5.12 -18.73
N GLY A 183 -12.95 -4.65 -19.54
CA GLY A 183 -14.36 -5.06 -19.41
C GLY A 183 -14.88 -4.67 -18.02
N THR A 184 -15.56 -5.59 -17.34
CA THR A 184 -16.08 -5.42 -15.97
C THR A 184 -15.07 -5.81 -14.87
N VAL A 185 -13.78 -5.83 -15.19
CA VAL A 185 -12.67 -6.08 -14.26
C VAL A 185 -11.89 -4.79 -14.02
N VAL A 186 -11.69 -4.40 -12.76
CA VAL A 186 -10.94 -3.19 -12.35
C VAL A 186 -9.97 -3.52 -11.20
N VAL A 187 -9.03 -2.63 -10.88
CA VAL A 187 -8.14 -2.75 -9.70
C VAL A 187 -8.28 -1.57 -8.73
N ALA A 188 -8.02 -1.82 -7.45
CA ALA A 188 -8.00 -0.82 -6.37
C ALA A 188 -6.88 -1.12 -5.35
N GLY A 189 -6.55 -0.14 -4.52
CA GLY A 189 -5.48 -0.26 -3.52
C GLY A 189 -4.11 -0.54 -4.15
N ASP A 190 -3.25 -1.30 -3.46
CA ASP A 190 -1.90 -1.61 -3.93
C ASP A 190 -1.85 -2.34 -5.30
N ALA A 191 -2.93 -3.04 -5.67
CA ALA A 191 -3.05 -3.65 -7.00
C ALA A 191 -3.06 -2.57 -8.11
N MET A 192 -3.63 -1.41 -7.83
CA MET A 192 -3.65 -0.24 -8.71
C MET A 192 -2.42 0.65 -8.53
N HIS A 193 -2.05 0.98 -7.29
CA HIS A 193 -1.20 2.13 -7.01
C HIS A 193 -0.17 1.92 -5.90
N ALA A 194 0.31 0.68 -5.70
CA ALA A 194 1.38 0.39 -4.74
C ALA A 194 2.47 1.47 -4.73
N MET A 195 2.73 2.03 -3.55
CA MET A 195 3.64 3.15 -3.34
C MET A 195 4.45 2.95 -2.07
N CYS A 196 5.59 3.64 -1.96
CA CYS A 196 6.41 3.56 -0.76
C CYS A 196 5.75 4.32 0.41
N PRO A 197 5.95 3.90 1.66
CA PRO A 197 5.20 4.38 2.82
C PRO A 197 5.67 5.77 3.33
N PHE A 198 6.41 6.54 2.53
CA PHE A 198 7.12 7.72 3.03
C PHE A 198 6.22 8.89 3.45
N ILE A 199 4.97 8.92 2.97
CA ILE A 199 3.94 9.89 3.40
C ILE A 199 2.74 9.21 4.08
N SER A 200 2.84 7.89 4.35
CA SER A 200 1.79 7.11 5.03
C SER A 200 0.40 7.15 4.38
N GLN A 201 0.30 7.26 3.05
CA GLN A 201 -0.98 7.41 2.34
C GLN A 201 -1.52 6.15 1.65
N GLY A 202 -0.78 5.04 1.57
CA GLY A 202 -1.24 3.84 0.84
C GLY A 202 -2.57 3.28 1.35
N GLY A 203 -2.72 3.19 2.69
CA GLY A 203 -3.97 2.74 3.32
C GLY A 203 -5.12 3.72 3.11
N GLY A 204 -4.88 5.02 3.33
CA GLY A 204 -5.86 6.08 3.09
C GLY A 204 -6.35 6.09 1.65
N ALA A 205 -5.44 6.02 0.67
CA ALA A 205 -5.77 5.96 -0.75
C ALA A 205 -6.60 4.71 -1.11
N SER A 206 -6.40 3.59 -0.42
CA SER A 206 -7.23 2.39 -0.62
C SER A 206 -8.65 2.55 -0.08
N LEU A 207 -8.83 3.30 1.02
CA LEU A 207 -10.16 3.66 1.53
C LEU A 207 -10.85 4.68 0.63
N GLU A 208 -10.11 5.67 0.11
CA GLU A 208 -10.60 6.60 -0.92
C GLU A 208 -11.11 5.83 -2.15
N ASP A 209 -10.37 4.81 -2.61
CA ASP A 209 -10.80 3.97 -3.72
C ASP A 209 -12.14 3.28 -3.42
N ALA A 210 -12.29 2.72 -2.22
CA ALA A 210 -13.53 2.02 -1.82
C ALA A 210 -14.74 2.96 -1.87
N VAL A 211 -14.61 4.20 -1.37
CA VAL A 211 -15.68 5.21 -1.40
C VAL A 211 -16.03 5.59 -2.84
N VAL A 212 -15.04 5.97 -3.65
CA VAL A 212 -15.28 6.42 -5.02
C VAL A 212 -15.86 5.29 -5.88
N LEU A 213 -15.34 4.07 -5.71
CA LEU A 213 -15.83 2.91 -6.45
C LEU A 213 -17.28 2.57 -6.08
N ALA A 214 -17.63 2.57 -4.79
CA ALA A 214 -18.99 2.33 -4.33
C ALA A 214 -19.95 3.41 -4.86
N ARG A 215 -19.55 4.69 -4.84
CA ARG A 215 -20.34 5.80 -5.39
C ARG A 215 -20.61 5.62 -6.89
N CYS A 216 -19.57 5.48 -7.70
CA CYS A 216 -19.69 5.31 -9.15
C CYS A 216 -20.54 4.07 -9.52
N LEU A 217 -20.34 2.93 -8.83
CA LEU A 217 -21.14 1.73 -9.09
C LEU A 217 -22.60 1.90 -8.67
N SER A 218 -22.87 2.47 -7.50
CA SER A 218 -24.24 2.61 -6.99
C SER A 218 -25.12 3.48 -7.88
N GLU A 219 -24.57 4.55 -8.44
CA GLU A 219 -25.27 5.48 -9.33
C GLU A 219 -25.72 4.78 -10.63
N LYS A 220 -24.82 3.97 -11.22
CA LYS A 220 -25.09 3.28 -12.49
C LYS A 220 -25.89 1.99 -12.30
N LEU A 221 -25.68 1.26 -11.19
CA LEU A 221 -26.43 0.02 -10.92
C LEU A 221 -27.92 0.28 -10.69
N LYS A 222 -28.30 1.42 -10.11
CA LYS A 222 -29.70 1.87 -10.01
C LYS A 222 -30.36 2.05 -11.38
N GLN A 223 -29.58 2.43 -12.39
CA GLN A 223 -30.04 2.60 -13.78
C GLN A 223 -29.99 1.29 -14.57
N ALA A 224 -29.08 0.37 -14.20
CA ALA A 224 -28.89 -0.90 -14.89
C ALA A 224 -30.03 -1.91 -14.69
N THR A 225 -30.76 -1.81 -13.57
CA THR A 225 -32.01 -2.55 -13.36
C THR A 225 -33.10 -2.23 -14.38
N GLU A 226 -32.93 -1.18 -15.18
CA GLU A 226 -33.86 -0.74 -16.23
C GLU A 226 -33.38 -1.08 -17.66
N GLY A 227 -32.29 -1.87 -17.82
CA GLY A 227 -31.91 -2.46 -19.12
C GLY A 227 -30.51 -2.14 -19.66
N GLY A 228 -29.61 -1.56 -18.87
CA GLY A 228 -28.28 -1.10 -19.36
C GLY A 228 -27.11 -2.10 -19.28
N GLY A 229 -27.30 -3.29 -18.69
CA GLY A 229 -26.34 -4.42 -18.75
C GLY A 229 -24.89 -4.10 -18.35
N ASN A 230 -23.92 -4.80 -18.94
CA ASN A 230 -22.49 -4.66 -18.66
C ASN A 230 -21.93 -3.26 -19.03
N ARG A 231 -22.57 -2.55 -19.97
CA ARG A 231 -22.10 -1.23 -20.43
C ARG A 231 -22.12 -0.19 -19.30
N LEU A 232 -23.19 -0.14 -18.51
CA LEU A 232 -23.29 0.79 -17.38
C LEU A 232 -22.27 0.48 -16.29
N VAL A 233 -21.95 -0.79 -16.08
CA VAL A 233 -20.86 -1.20 -15.18
C VAL A 233 -19.53 -0.70 -15.71
N GLU A 234 -19.23 -0.89 -16.98
CA GLU A 234 -17.97 -0.40 -17.57
C GLU A 234 -17.85 1.12 -17.46
N GLU A 235 -18.93 1.86 -17.70
CA GLU A 235 -18.99 3.32 -17.53
C GLU A 235 -18.71 3.74 -16.07
N ALA A 236 -19.31 3.07 -15.08
CA ALA A 236 -19.02 3.31 -13.66
C ALA A 236 -17.53 3.09 -13.33
N LEU A 237 -16.95 2.01 -13.84
CA LEU A 237 -15.55 1.66 -13.60
C LEU A 237 -14.60 2.65 -14.28
N ASP A 238 -14.95 3.15 -15.47
CA ASP A 238 -14.19 4.19 -16.17
C ASP A 238 -14.26 5.54 -15.43
N GLU A 239 -15.42 5.89 -14.85
CA GLU A 239 -15.57 7.08 -13.99
C GLU A 239 -14.68 6.98 -12.74
N TYR A 240 -14.71 5.83 -12.04
CA TYR A 240 -13.82 5.55 -10.91
C TYR A 240 -12.35 5.70 -11.30
N VAL A 241 -11.91 5.05 -12.39
CA VAL A 241 -10.51 5.12 -12.84
C VAL A 241 -10.11 6.55 -13.18
N ARG A 242 -10.98 7.30 -13.85
CA ARG A 242 -10.74 8.70 -14.23
C ARG A 242 -10.54 9.58 -13.00
N GLU A 243 -11.40 9.45 -12.00
CA GLU A 243 -11.32 10.23 -10.77
C GLU A 243 -10.07 9.90 -9.95
N ARG A 244 -9.76 8.61 -9.81
CA ARG A 244 -8.65 8.15 -8.97
C ARG A 244 -7.28 8.33 -9.62
N ARG A 245 -7.17 8.26 -10.95
CA ARG A 245 -5.88 8.27 -11.68
C ARG A 245 -4.96 9.41 -11.28
N MET A 246 -5.45 10.65 -11.28
CA MET A 246 -4.60 11.80 -10.97
C MET A 246 -4.29 11.87 -9.48
N ARG A 247 -5.23 11.50 -8.62
CA ARG A 247 -4.99 11.43 -7.17
C ARG A 247 -3.88 10.44 -6.84
N VAL A 248 -3.92 9.22 -7.36
CA VAL A 248 -2.89 8.21 -7.10
C VAL A 248 -1.57 8.54 -7.79
N PHE A 249 -1.60 9.23 -8.93
CA PHE A 249 -0.40 9.76 -9.58
C PHE A 249 0.34 10.74 -8.66
N TRP A 250 -0.36 11.73 -8.10
CA TRP A 250 0.26 12.74 -7.24
C TRP A 250 0.81 12.15 -5.96
N LEU A 251 0.07 11.23 -5.33
CA LEU A 251 0.56 10.48 -4.16
C LEU A 251 1.82 9.69 -4.49
N SER A 252 1.80 8.89 -5.57
CA SER A 252 2.96 8.11 -6.00
C SER A 252 4.15 9.00 -6.31
N LEU A 253 3.94 10.14 -6.99
CA LEU A 253 5.00 11.09 -7.32
C LEU A 253 5.63 11.72 -6.09
N GLN A 254 4.81 12.15 -5.12
CA GLN A 254 5.31 12.70 -3.86
C GLN A 254 6.11 11.65 -3.08
N THR A 255 5.60 10.41 -2.99
CA THR A 255 6.33 9.30 -2.32
C THR A 255 7.66 9.02 -3.02
N TYR A 256 7.69 9.08 -4.35
CA TYR A 256 8.88 8.83 -5.14
C TYR A 256 9.95 9.89 -4.86
N PHE A 257 9.59 11.18 -4.88
CA PHE A 257 10.53 12.25 -4.54
C PHE A 257 10.98 12.20 -3.08
N MET A 258 10.08 11.89 -2.13
CA MET A 258 10.45 11.72 -0.73
C MET A 258 11.47 10.58 -0.56
N GLY A 259 11.27 9.46 -1.25
CA GLY A 259 12.23 8.36 -1.27
C GLY A 259 13.59 8.75 -1.86
N LEU A 260 13.61 9.54 -2.94
CA LEU A 260 14.85 10.08 -3.52
C LEU A 260 15.56 11.06 -2.58
N ALA A 261 14.81 11.92 -1.88
CA ALA A 261 15.37 12.87 -0.91
C ALA A 261 16.02 12.17 0.29
N GLN A 262 15.61 10.94 0.59
CA GLN A 262 16.19 10.07 1.62
C GLN A 262 17.34 9.17 1.11
N ASP A 263 17.69 9.24 -0.18
CA ASP A 263 18.79 8.46 -0.78
C ASP A 263 20.11 9.26 -0.72
N ASN A 264 20.98 8.99 0.25
CA ASN A 264 22.30 9.63 0.35
C ASN A 264 23.38 8.91 -0.47
N THR A 265 23.07 7.79 -1.14
CA THR A 265 24.03 7.11 -2.02
C THR A 265 24.35 7.95 -3.26
N SER A 266 23.47 8.88 -3.64
CA SER A 266 23.67 9.80 -4.76
C SER A 266 23.19 11.21 -4.41
N LYS A 267 24.15 12.15 -4.30
CA LYS A 267 23.87 13.58 -4.11
C LYS A 267 22.97 14.16 -5.19
N VAL A 268 23.08 13.66 -6.43
CA VAL A 268 22.25 14.09 -7.55
C VAL A 268 20.80 13.64 -7.36
N LYS A 269 20.55 12.36 -7.05
CA LYS A 269 19.20 11.87 -6.78
C LYS A 269 18.56 12.58 -5.60
N LYS A 270 19.33 12.78 -4.52
CA LYS A 270 18.89 13.54 -3.35
C LYS A 270 18.47 14.96 -3.71
N ALA A 271 19.31 15.68 -4.45
CA ALA A 271 19.01 17.04 -4.89
C ALA A 271 17.75 17.08 -5.78
N LEU A 272 17.60 16.12 -6.70
CA LEU A 272 16.40 16.00 -7.53
C LEU A 272 15.14 15.71 -6.72
N GLY A 273 15.22 14.84 -5.70
CA GLY A 273 14.11 14.55 -4.79
C GLY A 273 13.69 15.79 -4.01
N ILE A 274 14.65 16.50 -3.41
CA ILE A 274 14.39 17.74 -2.66
C ILE A 274 13.81 18.82 -3.58
N ALA A 275 14.41 19.05 -4.75
CA ALA A 275 13.91 20.02 -5.70
C ALA A 275 12.49 19.67 -6.18
N GLY A 276 12.22 18.40 -6.48
CA GLY A 276 10.88 17.94 -6.84
C GLY A 276 9.84 18.19 -5.76
N LEU A 277 10.18 17.93 -4.49
CA LEU A 277 9.31 18.25 -3.35
C LEU A 277 9.04 19.76 -3.26
N ILE A 278 10.07 20.60 -3.34
CA ILE A 278 9.90 22.06 -3.21
C ILE A 278 9.10 22.65 -4.38
N LEU A 279 9.41 22.24 -5.61
CA LEU A 279 8.83 22.84 -6.82
C LEU A 279 7.42 22.35 -7.12
N VAL A 280 7.11 21.09 -6.79
CA VAL A 280 5.82 20.47 -7.14
C VAL A 280 4.89 20.39 -5.93
N PHE A 281 5.43 20.24 -4.71
CA PHE A 281 4.67 20.02 -3.48
C PHE A 281 5.00 21.09 -2.43
N GLY A 282 4.73 22.36 -2.79
CA GLY A 282 4.97 23.51 -1.90
C GLY A 282 4.32 23.36 -0.54
N ASP A 283 3.08 22.85 -0.49
CA ASP A 283 2.49 22.30 0.71
C ASP A 283 2.58 20.77 0.70
N GLN A 284 3.50 20.24 1.51
CA GLN A 284 3.71 18.80 1.62
C GLN A 284 2.57 18.06 2.33
N ARG A 285 1.63 18.76 2.98
CA ARG A 285 0.48 18.17 3.67
C ARG A 285 -0.80 18.21 2.85
N SER A 286 -0.87 19.00 1.78
CA SER A 286 -2.04 19.10 0.89
C SER A 286 -2.63 17.75 0.44
N HIS A 287 -1.82 16.69 0.42
CA HIS A 287 -2.30 15.34 0.15
C HIS A 287 -3.31 14.81 1.19
N THR A 288 -3.45 15.40 2.38
CA THR A 288 -4.40 14.98 3.42
C THR A 288 -5.81 15.51 3.18
N ASP A 289 -5.97 16.50 2.31
CA ASP A 289 -7.22 17.26 2.18
C ASP A 289 -8.09 16.75 1.02
N TYR A 290 -7.88 15.50 0.60
CA TYR A 290 -8.62 14.93 -0.52
C TYR A 290 -10.03 14.54 -0.09
N ASP A 291 -11.02 15.19 -0.69
CA ASP A 291 -12.43 14.82 -0.56
C ASP A 291 -12.79 13.76 -1.60
N CYS A 292 -13.13 12.56 -1.14
CA CYS A 292 -13.59 11.45 -1.98
C CYS A 292 -15.12 11.43 -2.18
N GLY A 293 -15.83 12.45 -1.67
CA GLY A 293 -17.28 12.57 -1.72
C GLY A 293 -17.98 11.80 -0.60
N ARG A 294 -19.31 11.73 -0.69
CA ARG A 294 -20.18 11.01 0.26
C ARG A 294 -20.84 9.81 -0.42
N LEU A 295 -21.06 8.74 0.36
CA LEU A 295 -21.87 7.58 -0.01
C LEU A 295 -23.35 7.83 0.24
#